data_AF-A0A1Q8ACK3-F1
#
_entry.id   AF-A0A1Q8ACK3-F1
#
_cell.length_a   1.000
_cell.length_b   1.000
_cell.length_c   1.000
_cell.angle_alpha   90.00
_cell.angle_beta   90.00
_cell.angle_gamma   90.00
#
_symmetry.space_group_name_H-M   'P 1'
#
loop_
_entity.id
_entity.type
_entity.pdbx_description
1 polymer ?
#
loop_
_entity_poly.entity_id
_entity_poly.type
_entity_poly.pdbx_seq_one_letter_code
_entity_poly.pdbx_strand_id
1 'polypeptide(L)'
;MGKTNKSIPEPETTGYIPRPAGTLPSGWRPSLVGAVPLPVFIGLITVFDIILPGPAQLGSGLRFEPAYLNAILYTVFISITSFLVAYISLKSYTQTGSVVLLLLGSAALAWGSTTIVGTWLANFPGMLNAGITIVNTGGLVASIFHVTSGSLTSTNASSESRPKIRKSLSLLAYMGVLSSMAFLTLSSIEGLVPPFFVLGVGQTPLRVAVVGSSAALFAVSSLLFGRLCFSYRSRILYWYFLALGMTSVGLLAIFFGRAPGDPISWTGRVAQFLGGVYFLIAVRSAVLGDR
;
A
#
# COMPACT_ATOMS: atom_id res chain seq x y z
N MET A 1 -41.50 -27.00 -22.26
CA MET A 1 -40.80 -25.73 -22.52
C MET A 1 -39.75 -25.51 -21.45
N GLY A 2 -38.51 -25.96 -21.69
CA GLY A 2 -37.39 -25.83 -20.77
C GLY A 2 -36.76 -24.44 -20.87
N LYS A 3 -36.68 -23.73 -19.75
CA LYS A 3 -35.92 -22.47 -19.66
C LYS A 3 -34.43 -22.81 -19.66
N THR A 4 -33.74 -22.44 -20.73
CA THR A 4 -32.28 -22.48 -20.82
C THR A 4 -31.67 -21.48 -19.86
N ASN A 5 -31.17 -21.96 -18.72
CA ASN A 5 -30.26 -21.21 -17.86
C ASN A 5 -28.96 -21.00 -18.64
N LYS A 6 -28.69 -19.77 -19.08
CA LYS A 6 -27.36 -19.37 -19.54
C LYS A 6 -26.46 -19.36 -18.32
N SER A 7 -25.71 -20.44 -18.13
CA SER A 7 -24.62 -20.55 -17.17
C SER A 7 -23.57 -19.50 -17.52
N ILE A 8 -23.52 -18.44 -16.72
CA ILE A 8 -22.35 -17.57 -16.64
C ILE A 8 -21.20 -18.47 -16.16
N PRO A 9 -20.04 -18.51 -16.84
CA PRO A 9 -18.90 -19.29 -16.37
C PRO A 9 -18.49 -18.78 -14.98
N GLU A 10 -18.43 -19.68 -14.00
CA GLU A 10 -17.80 -19.36 -12.72
C GLU A 10 -16.34 -18.98 -12.99
N PRO A 11 -15.85 -17.85 -12.44
CA PRO A 11 -14.44 -17.53 -12.53
C PRO A 11 -13.64 -18.65 -11.86
N GLU A 12 -12.61 -19.14 -12.54
CA GLU A 12 -11.64 -20.08 -11.99
C GLU A 12 -11.17 -19.60 -10.61
N THR A 13 -10.90 -20.56 -9.73
CA THR A 13 -10.53 -20.40 -8.31
C THR A 13 -9.20 -19.64 -8.13
N THR A 14 -9.23 -18.33 -8.35
CA THR A 14 -8.10 -17.40 -8.39
C THR A 14 -7.54 -16.98 -7.02
N GLY A 15 -7.62 -17.88 -6.03
CA GLY A 15 -7.16 -17.62 -4.65
C GLY A 15 -6.05 -18.54 -4.15
N TYR A 16 -5.65 -19.55 -4.91
CA TYR A 16 -4.69 -20.55 -4.45
C TYR A 16 -3.25 -20.01 -4.64
N ILE A 17 -2.49 -19.86 -3.55
CA ILE A 17 -1.03 -19.78 -3.65
C ILE A 17 -0.60 -21.16 -4.21
N PRO A 18 0.00 -21.24 -5.41
CA PRO A 18 0.29 -22.53 -6.03
C PRO A 18 1.14 -23.39 -5.11
N ARG A 19 0.68 -24.61 -4.80
CA ARG A 19 1.59 -25.67 -4.34
C ARG A 19 2.57 -25.96 -5.49
N PRO A 20 3.81 -26.37 -5.21
CA PRO A 20 4.75 -26.75 -6.26
C PRO A 20 4.23 -28.02 -6.94
N ALA A 21 3.41 -27.85 -7.98
CA ALA A 21 3.06 -28.90 -8.91
C ALA A 21 4.25 -29.05 -9.87
N GLY A 22 4.70 -30.29 -10.07
CA GLY A 22 5.90 -30.65 -10.84
C GLY A 22 5.86 -30.33 -12.34
N THR A 23 4.91 -29.51 -12.81
CA THR A 23 4.85 -29.02 -14.19
C THR A 23 4.84 -27.50 -14.19
N LEU A 24 6.01 -26.95 -14.51
CA LEU A 24 6.31 -25.52 -14.54
C LEU A 24 5.48 -24.78 -15.59
N PRO A 25 4.93 -23.57 -15.31
CA PRO A 25 4.39 -22.71 -16.35
C PRO A 25 5.52 -22.33 -17.32
N SER A 26 5.38 -22.73 -18.59
CA SER A 26 6.32 -22.35 -19.65
C SER A 26 6.15 -20.86 -19.99
N GLY A 27 7.16 -20.04 -19.67
CA GLY A 27 7.25 -18.66 -20.20
C GLY A 27 7.37 -17.52 -19.18
N TRP A 28 7.45 -17.76 -17.87
CA TRP A 28 7.63 -16.67 -16.90
C TRP A 28 8.94 -15.90 -17.13
N ARG A 29 8.83 -14.59 -17.36
CA ARG A 29 9.96 -13.65 -17.44
C ARG A 29 9.61 -12.38 -16.66
N PRO A 30 10.45 -11.93 -15.71
CA PRO A 30 10.21 -10.68 -15.00
C PRO A 30 10.31 -9.51 -15.98
N SER A 31 9.37 -8.57 -15.89
CA SER A 31 9.34 -7.40 -16.78
C SER A 31 10.41 -6.40 -16.35
N LEU A 32 11.53 -6.32 -17.08
CA LEU A 32 12.58 -5.33 -16.77
C LEU A 32 12.00 -3.91 -16.67
N VAL A 33 11.06 -3.58 -17.56
CA VAL A 33 10.36 -2.27 -17.58
C VAL A 33 9.62 -1.99 -16.27
N GLY A 34 9.04 -3.01 -15.63
CA GLY A 34 8.39 -2.85 -14.31
C GLY A 34 9.39 -2.64 -13.17
N ALA A 35 10.58 -3.23 -13.25
CA ALA A 35 11.59 -3.12 -12.20
C ALA A 35 12.43 -1.83 -12.29
N VAL A 36 12.69 -1.31 -13.50
CA VAL A 36 13.54 -0.12 -13.74
C VAL A 36 13.14 1.12 -12.92
N PRO A 37 11.85 1.44 -12.71
CA PRO A 37 11.47 2.60 -11.90
C PRO A 37 12.04 2.56 -10.49
N LEU A 38 12.17 1.40 -9.86
CA LEU A 38 12.62 1.31 -8.46
C LEU A 38 14.02 1.94 -8.23
N PRO A 39 15.10 1.53 -8.94
CA PRO A 39 16.39 2.20 -8.84
C PRO A 39 16.38 3.64 -9.38
N VAL A 40 15.55 3.96 -10.38
CA VAL A 40 15.45 5.34 -10.91
C VAL A 40 14.92 6.29 -9.85
N PHE A 41 13.82 5.95 -9.16
CA PHE A 41 13.26 6.78 -8.11
C PHE A 41 14.20 6.90 -6.89
N ILE A 42 14.91 5.83 -6.53
CA ILE A 42 15.96 5.91 -5.50
C ILE A 42 17.05 6.90 -5.92
N GLY A 43 17.57 6.79 -7.15
CA GLY A 43 18.59 7.70 -7.67
C GLY A 43 18.12 9.16 -7.71
N LEU A 44 16.88 9.41 -8.15
CA LEU A 44 16.28 10.75 -8.16
C LEU A 44 16.18 11.33 -6.75
N ILE A 45 15.72 10.54 -5.77
CA ILE A 45 15.65 10.99 -4.37
C ILE A 45 17.05 11.34 -3.87
N THR A 46 18.05 10.49 -4.11
CA THR A 46 19.44 10.75 -3.70
C THR A 46 20.00 12.00 -4.35
N VAL A 47 19.80 12.19 -5.66
CA VAL A 47 20.26 13.40 -6.37
C VAL A 47 19.60 14.64 -5.78
N PHE A 48 18.28 14.64 -5.62
CA PHE A 48 17.57 15.77 -5.02
C PHE A 48 17.99 16.02 -3.57
N ASP A 49 18.28 14.98 -2.80
CA ASP A 49 18.75 15.11 -1.44
C ASP A 49 20.12 15.80 -1.35
N ILE A 50 21.00 15.56 -2.33
CA ILE A 50 22.31 16.21 -2.40
C ILE A 50 22.21 17.66 -2.88
N ILE A 51 21.39 17.94 -3.90
CA ILE A 51 21.42 19.26 -4.59
C ILE A 51 20.47 20.30 -3.98
N LEU A 52 19.38 19.88 -3.34
CA LEU A 52 18.40 20.85 -2.83
C LEU A 52 18.91 21.50 -1.53
N PRO A 53 18.67 22.81 -1.35
CA PRO A 53 19.09 23.50 -0.13
C PRO A 53 18.32 22.99 1.09
N GLY A 54 18.83 23.20 2.29
CA GLY A 54 18.15 22.79 3.53
C GLY A 54 16.76 23.43 3.69
N PRO A 55 15.89 22.90 4.57
CA PRO A 55 14.50 23.36 4.71
C PRO A 55 14.33 24.87 4.92
N ALA A 56 15.23 25.50 5.69
CA ALA A 56 15.21 26.93 5.96
C ALA A 56 15.56 27.80 4.74
N GLN A 57 16.27 27.24 3.76
CA GLN A 57 16.75 27.92 2.56
C GLN A 57 15.93 27.53 1.31
N LEU A 58 14.96 26.62 1.45
CA LEU A 58 14.14 26.16 0.33
C LEU A 58 13.13 27.24 -0.05
N GLY A 59 13.43 27.95 -1.15
CA GLY A 59 12.59 29.00 -1.72
C GLY A 59 11.17 28.52 -2.07
N SER A 60 10.21 29.44 -2.02
CA SER A 60 8.79 29.15 -2.32
C SER A 60 8.58 28.65 -3.76
N GLY A 61 9.40 29.09 -4.72
CA GLY A 61 9.32 28.66 -6.12
C GLY A 61 9.67 27.18 -6.36
N LEU A 62 10.29 26.51 -5.38
CA LEU A 62 10.56 25.06 -5.43
C LEU A 62 9.46 24.24 -4.73
N ARG A 63 8.40 24.87 -4.26
CA ARG A 63 7.25 24.21 -3.63
C ARG A 63 6.06 24.30 -4.55
N PHE A 64 5.54 23.14 -4.95
CA PHE A 64 4.35 23.04 -5.75
C PHE A 64 3.31 22.22 -4.99
N GLU A 65 2.38 22.87 -4.30
CA GLU A 65 1.34 22.18 -3.53
C GLU A 65 -0.06 22.69 -3.92
N PRO A 66 -0.51 22.38 -5.15
CA PRO A 66 -1.84 22.76 -5.60
C PRO A 66 -2.93 22.12 -4.74
N ALA A 67 -3.94 22.92 -4.40
CA ALA A 67 -5.10 22.48 -3.64
C ALA A 67 -5.79 21.30 -4.34
N TYR A 68 -6.19 20.31 -3.56
CA TYR A 68 -6.92 19.10 -3.96
C TYR A 68 -6.22 18.16 -4.94
N LEU A 69 -5.27 18.60 -5.78
CA LEU A 69 -4.60 17.72 -6.75
C LEU A 69 -3.98 16.50 -6.05
N ASN A 70 -3.30 16.74 -4.93
CA ASN A 70 -2.70 15.65 -4.17
C ASN A 70 -3.77 14.67 -3.66
N ALA A 71 -4.87 15.17 -3.09
CA ALA A 71 -5.97 14.33 -2.61
C ALA A 71 -6.63 13.53 -3.74
N ILE A 72 -6.81 14.12 -4.92
CA ILE A 72 -7.35 13.45 -6.10
C ILE A 72 -6.41 12.32 -6.56
N LEU A 73 -5.11 12.61 -6.72
CA LEU A 73 -4.13 11.62 -7.16
C LEU A 73 -4.01 10.46 -6.16
N TYR A 74 -3.96 10.74 -4.86
CA TYR A 74 -3.98 9.71 -3.83
C TYR A 74 -5.27 8.91 -3.81
N THR A 75 -6.43 9.53 -4.04
CA THR A 75 -7.70 8.81 -4.15
C THR A 75 -7.65 7.82 -5.32
N VAL A 76 -7.24 8.29 -6.50
CA VAL A 76 -7.23 7.50 -7.74
C VAL A 76 -6.20 6.38 -7.69
N PHE A 77 -4.95 6.71 -7.36
CA PHE A 77 -3.84 5.76 -7.49
C PHE A 77 -3.60 4.95 -6.24
N ILE A 78 -4.03 5.38 -5.06
CA ILE A 78 -3.76 4.66 -3.82
C ILE A 78 -5.06 4.11 -3.22
N SER A 79 -6.03 4.96 -2.93
CA SER A 79 -7.23 4.51 -2.21
C SER A 79 -8.08 3.53 -3.01
N ILE A 80 -8.38 3.84 -4.27
CA ILE A 80 -9.15 2.93 -5.14
C ILE A 80 -8.41 1.59 -5.30
N THR A 81 -7.10 1.63 -5.57
CA THR A 81 -6.31 0.40 -5.78
C THR A 81 -6.24 -0.43 -4.51
N SER A 82 -6.06 0.22 -3.36
CA SER A 82 -6.08 -0.41 -2.04
C SER A 82 -7.43 -1.05 -1.73
N PHE A 83 -8.56 -0.39 -2.03
CA PHE A 83 -9.88 -0.98 -1.82
C PHE A 83 -10.14 -2.16 -2.75
N LEU A 84 -9.64 -2.14 -3.98
CA LEU A 84 -9.69 -3.30 -4.88
C LEU A 84 -8.87 -4.47 -4.34
N VAL A 85 -7.64 -4.22 -3.87
CA VAL A 85 -6.80 -5.25 -3.22
C VAL A 85 -7.48 -5.81 -1.98
N ALA A 86 -8.06 -4.94 -1.14
CA ALA A 86 -8.81 -5.35 0.04
C ALA A 86 -10.02 -6.23 -0.33
N TYR A 87 -10.84 -5.79 -1.30
CA TYR A 87 -12.00 -6.55 -1.76
C TYR A 87 -11.63 -7.94 -2.29
N ILE A 88 -10.61 -8.02 -3.14
CA ILE A 88 -10.16 -9.30 -3.71
C ILE A 88 -9.59 -10.20 -2.61
N SER A 89 -8.78 -9.65 -1.72
CA SER A 89 -8.21 -10.38 -0.59
C SER A 89 -9.29 -10.91 0.36
N LEU A 90 -10.33 -10.12 0.63
CA LEU A 90 -11.50 -10.53 1.41
C LEU A 90 -12.23 -11.70 0.73
N LYS A 91 -12.56 -11.55 -0.56
CA LYS A 91 -13.23 -12.60 -1.33
C LYS A 91 -12.42 -13.89 -1.32
N SER A 92 -11.13 -13.80 -1.66
CA SER A 92 -10.23 -14.96 -1.68
C SER A 92 -10.01 -15.56 -0.29
N TYR A 93 -10.01 -14.77 0.79
CA TYR A 93 -9.98 -15.30 2.15
C TYR A 93 -11.25 -16.09 2.50
N THR A 94 -12.44 -15.57 2.18
CA THR A 94 -13.69 -16.30 2.48
C THR A 94 -13.76 -17.64 1.76
N GLN A 95 -13.17 -17.74 0.56
CA GLN A 95 -13.07 -18.95 -0.23
C GLN A 95 -11.99 -19.92 0.28
N THR A 96 -10.80 -19.41 0.59
CA THR A 96 -9.61 -20.25 0.87
C THR A 96 -9.31 -20.46 2.35
N GLY A 97 -9.78 -19.58 3.22
CA GLY A 97 -9.44 -19.54 4.66
C GLY A 97 -8.04 -19.03 4.98
N SER A 98 -7.27 -18.54 3.99
CA SER A 98 -5.87 -18.14 4.16
C SER A 98 -5.70 -16.84 4.96
N VAL A 99 -5.15 -16.94 6.17
CA VAL A 99 -4.87 -15.79 7.04
C VAL A 99 -3.94 -14.77 6.37
N VAL A 100 -3.05 -15.21 5.48
CA VAL A 100 -2.19 -14.34 4.65
C VAL A 100 -3.04 -13.34 3.88
N LEU A 101 -4.10 -13.81 3.21
CA LEU A 101 -5.01 -12.96 2.42
C LEU A 101 -5.83 -12.03 3.31
N LEU A 102 -6.27 -12.51 4.48
CA LEU A 102 -6.97 -11.65 5.43
C LEU A 102 -6.09 -10.46 5.85
N LEU A 103 -4.82 -10.71 6.17
CA LEU A 103 -3.86 -9.69 6.55
C LEU A 103 -3.50 -8.75 5.39
N LEU A 104 -3.32 -9.26 4.16
CA LEU A 104 -3.09 -8.39 2.99
C LEU A 104 -4.25 -7.44 2.77
N GLY A 105 -5.47 -7.96 2.89
CA GLY A 105 -6.67 -7.16 2.74
C GLY A 105 -6.82 -6.11 3.84
N SER A 106 -6.55 -6.47 5.10
CA SER A 106 -6.49 -5.52 6.22
C SER A 106 -5.45 -4.43 6.02
N ALA A 107 -4.27 -4.79 5.50
CA ALA A 107 -3.21 -3.84 5.19
C ALA A 107 -3.64 -2.82 4.13
N ALA A 108 -4.21 -3.32 3.02
CA ALA A 108 -4.70 -2.48 1.94
C ALA A 108 -5.87 -1.59 2.41
N LEU A 109 -6.78 -2.12 3.23
CA LEU A 109 -7.89 -1.35 3.80
C LEU A 109 -7.39 -0.20 4.70
N ALA A 110 -6.41 -0.46 5.57
CA ALA A 110 -5.80 0.56 6.42
C ALA A 110 -5.15 1.65 5.56
N TRP A 111 -4.37 1.27 4.56
CA TRP A 111 -3.68 2.21 3.66
C TRP A 111 -4.67 3.06 2.86
N GLY A 112 -5.66 2.45 2.22
CA GLY A 112 -6.61 3.15 1.36
C GLY A 112 -7.52 4.11 2.12
N SER A 113 -8.03 3.69 3.29
CA SER A 113 -8.93 4.49 4.13
C SER A 113 -8.25 5.70 4.77
N THR A 114 -7.05 5.52 5.33
CA THR A 114 -6.30 6.64 5.91
C THR A 114 -5.78 7.59 4.84
N THR A 115 -5.39 7.08 3.67
CA THR A 115 -4.97 7.91 2.55
C THR A 115 -6.08 8.83 2.06
N ILE A 116 -7.29 8.31 1.82
CA ILE A 116 -8.39 9.15 1.34
C ILE A 116 -8.78 10.18 2.41
N VAL A 117 -9.02 9.75 3.65
CA VAL A 117 -9.43 10.65 4.73
C VAL A 117 -8.35 11.71 5.00
N GLY A 118 -7.11 11.29 5.20
CA GLY A 118 -6.03 12.20 5.58
C GLY A 118 -5.66 13.20 4.49
N THR A 119 -5.64 12.79 3.22
CA THR A 119 -5.28 13.70 2.12
C THR A 119 -6.38 14.71 1.83
N TRP A 120 -7.66 14.33 1.91
CA TRP A 120 -8.76 15.30 1.82
C TRP A 120 -8.79 16.24 3.03
N LEU A 121 -8.63 15.69 4.23
CA LEU A 121 -8.62 16.46 5.47
C LEU A 121 -7.53 17.53 5.48
N ALA A 122 -6.34 17.23 4.94
CA ALA A 122 -5.22 18.16 4.86
C ALA A 122 -5.48 19.44 4.04
N ASN A 123 -6.55 19.48 3.23
CA ASN A 123 -6.94 20.66 2.45
C ASN A 123 -7.82 21.65 3.24
N PHE A 124 -8.32 21.27 4.43
CA PHE A 124 -9.08 22.19 5.26
C PHE A 124 -8.16 23.07 6.12
N PRO A 125 -8.54 24.33 6.41
CA PRO A 125 -7.77 25.23 7.26
C PRO A 125 -7.46 24.59 8.62
N GLY A 126 -6.18 24.65 9.04
CA GLY A 126 -5.73 24.08 10.32
C GLY A 126 -5.58 22.55 10.36
N MET A 127 -6.01 21.83 9.32
CA MET A 127 -6.10 20.37 9.34
C MET A 127 -4.92 19.64 8.66
N LEU A 128 -3.92 20.40 8.16
CA LEU A 128 -2.74 19.84 7.50
C LEU A 128 -2.01 18.79 8.36
N ASN A 129 -1.76 19.11 9.64
CA ASN A 129 -1.07 18.19 10.54
C ASN A 129 -1.90 16.92 10.81
N ALA A 130 -3.21 17.07 11.07
CA ALA A 130 -4.10 15.92 11.28
C ALA A 130 -4.10 14.99 10.06
N GLY A 131 -4.20 15.54 8.85
CA GLY A 131 -4.12 14.78 7.61
C GLY A 131 -2.80 14.01 7.46
N ILE A 132 -1.66 14.67 7.72
CA ILE A 132 -0.33 14.04 7.69
C ILE A 132 -0.22 12.90 8.72
N THR A 133 -0.71 13.12 9.95
CA THR A 133 -0.70 12.12 11.01
C THR A 133 -1.49 10.88 10.62
N ILE A 134 -2.69 11.06 10.06
CA ILE A 134 -3.57 9.96 9.62
C ILE A 134 -2.89 9.11 8.55
N VAL A 135 -2.38 9.74 7.48
CA VAL A 135 -1.75 9.00 6.36
C VAL A 135 -0.50 8.26 6.84
N ASN A 136 0.39 8.91 7.59
CA ASN A 136 1.65 8.28 8.00
C ASN A 136 1.43 7.13 9.00
N THR A 137 0.51 7.30 9.94
CA THR A 137 0.17 6.25 10.91
C THR A 137 -0.56 5.09 10.23
N GLY A 138 -1.46 5.38 9.29
CA GLY A 138 -2.09 4.37 8.44
C GLY A 138 -1.08 3.58 7.62
N GLY A 139 -0.05 4.25 7.10
CA GLY A 139 1.10 3.62 6.45
C GLY A 139 1.86 2.65 7.36
N LEU A 140 2.08 3.04 8.62
CA LEU A 140 2.72 2.17 9.60
C LEU A 140 1.88 0.91 9.85
N VAL A 141 0.58 1.08 10.12
CA VAL A 141 -0.34 -0.04 10.34
C VAL A 141 -0.42 -0.96 9.13
N ALA A 142 -0.53 -0.40 7.92
CA ALA A 142 -0.50 -1.16 6.68
C ALA A 142 0.80 -1.96 6.54
N SER A 143 1.95 -1.33 6.76
CA SER A 143 3.26 -1.99 6.65
C SER A 143 3.41 -3.16 7.63
N ILE A 144 2.89 -3.03 8.86
CA ILE A 144 2.89 -4.11 9.87
C ILE A 144 2.09 -5.31 9.37
N PHE A 145 0.89 -5.09 8.85
CA PHE A 145 0.07 -6.17 8.30
C PHE A 145 0.72 -6.81 7.07
N HIS A 146 1.33 -6.02 6.18
CA HIS A 146 2.06 -6.51 5.01
C HIS A 146 3.28 -7.37 5.38
N VAL A 147 4.09 -6.96 6.36
CA VAL A 147 5.23 -7.76 6.86
C VAL A 147 4.74 -9.02 7.55
N THR A 148 3.73 -8.92 8.41
CA THR A 148 3.17 -10.08 9.11
C THR A 148 2.64 -11.12 8.11
N SER A 149 1.93 -10.66 7.08
CA SER A 149 1.43 -11.52 6.00
C SER A 149 2.55 -12.19 5.20
N GLY A 150 3.59 -11.43 4.81
CA GLY A 150 4.75 -11.97 4.10
C GLY A 150 5.51 -13.02 4.93
N SER A 151 5.66 -12.78 6.23
CA SER A 151 6.31 -13.71 7.16
C SER A 151 5.51 -15.01 7.33
N LEU A 152 4.18 -14.92 7.50
CA LEU A 152 3.31 -16.09 7.64
C LEU A 152 3.22 -16.94 6.36
N THR A 153 3.43 -16.32 5.20
CA THR A 153 3.47 -17.07 3.93
C THR A 153 4.65 -18.05 3.90
N SER A 154 5.73 -17.75 4.63
CA SER A 154 6.91 -18.63 4.70
C SER A 154 6.76 -19.80 5.68
N THR A 155 5.76 -19.77 6.58
CA THR A 155 5.59 -20.77 7.65
C THR A 155 4.47 -21.77 7.39
N ASN A 156 3.92 -21.83 6.17
CA ASN A 156 2.72 -22.62 5.83
C ASN A 156 1.56 -22.35 6.81
N ALA A 157 1.34 -21.07 7.15
CA ALA A 157 0.31 -20.67 8.09
C ALA A 157 -1.04 -21.33 7.77
N SER A 158 -1.70 -21.81 8.83
CA SER A 158 -2.92 -22.61 8.72
C SER A 158 -4.05 -21.87 8.02
N SER A 159 -4.80 -22.60 7.21
CA SER A 159 -6.06 -22.13 6.65
C SER A 159 -7.19 -22.48 7.62
N GLU A 160 -8.07 -21.53 7.92
CA GLU A 160 -9.30 -21.82 8.66
C GLU A 160 -10.22 -22.63 7.76
N SER A 161 -10.70 -23.80 8.19
CA SER A 161 -11.54 -24.67 7.37
C SER A 161 -13.02 -24.31 7.44
N ARG A 162 -13.48 -23.66 8.52
CA ARG A 162 -14.90 -23.44 8.82
C ARG A 162 -15.44 -22.15 8.19
N PRO A 163 -16.40 -22.21 7.24
CA PRO A 163 -16.90 -21.02 6.55
C PRO A 163 -17.52 -19.95 7.46
N LYS A 164 -18.24 -20.36 8.52
CA LYS A 164 -18.83 -19.43 9.49
C LYS A 164 -17.76 -18.63 10.25
N ILE A 165 -16.68 -19.28 10.64
CA ILE A 165 -15.55 -18.64 11.35
C ILE A 165 -14.83 -17.68 10.41
N ARG A 166 -14.57 -18.07 9.15
CA ARG A 166 -13.98 -17.19 8.14
C ARG A 166 -14.76 -15.89 8.00
N LYS A 167 -16.09 -15.96 7.86
CA LYS A 167 -16.92 -14.75 7.75
C LYS A 167 -16.79 -13.87 9.00
N SER A 168 -16.90 -14.46 10.19
CA SER A 168 -16.78 -13.72 11.45
C SER A 168 -15.42 -13.06 11.63
N LEU A 169 -14.32 -13.78 11.34
CA LEU A 169 -12.97 -13.24 11.42
C LEU A 169 -12.73 -12.13 10.41
N SER A 170 -13.26 -12.27 9.19
CA SER A 170 -13.14 -11.22 8.17
C SER A 170 -13.85 -9.94 8.59
N LEU A 171 -15.06 -10.06 9.13
CA LEU A 171 -15.81 -8.92 9.65
C LEU A 171 -15.07 -8.27 10.82
N LEU A 172 -14.61 -9.07 11.78
CA LEU A 172 -13.87 -8.57 12.93
C LEU A 172 -12.59 -7.83 12.52
N ALA A 173 -11.81 -8.40 11.60
CA ALA A 173 -10.57 -7.78 11.14
C ALA A 173 -10.84 -6.47 10.38
N TYR A 174 -11.77 -6.46 9.43
CA TYR A 174 -12.03 -5.28 8.60
C TYR A 174 -12.70 -4.17 9.40
N MET A 175 -13.71 -4.49 10.22
CA MET A 175 -14.35 -3.53 11.10
C MET A 175 -13.38 -3.05 12.18
N GLY A 176 -12.49 -3.91 12.67
CA GLY A 176 -11.42 -3.54 13.59
C GLY A 176 -10.50 -2.50 12.98
N VAL A 177 -9.99 -2.76 11.76
CA VAL A 177 -9.15 -1.79 11.03
C VAL A 177 -9.89 -0.46 10.82
N LEU A 178 -11.11 -0.49 10.29
CA LEU A 178 -11.87 0.75 10.04
C LEU A 178 -12.17 1.52 11.33
N SER A 179 -12.54 0.83 12.41
CA SER A 179 -12.79 1.45 13.71
C SER A 179 -11.52 2.07 14.28
N SER A 180 -10.39 1.37 14.21
CA SER A 180 -9.10 1.89 14.64
C SER A 180 -8.68 3.12 13.83
N MET A 181 -8.89 3.11 12.51
CA MET A 181 -8.54 4.26 11.66
C MET A 181 -9.49 5.44 11.87
N ALA A 182 -10.78 5.18 12.14
CA ALA A 182 -11.74 6.21 12.52
C ALA A 182 -11.38 6.84 13.87
N PHE A 183 -11.04 6.03 14.87
CA PHE A 183 -10.57 6.52 16.16
C PHE A 183 -9.31 7.38 16.01
N LEU A 184 -8.30 6.89 15.27
CA LEU A 184 -7.10 7.67 14.95
C LEU A 184 -7.43 9.01 14.28
N THR A 185 -8.38 9.02 13.34
CA THR A 185 -8.83 10.23 12.64
C THR A 185 -9.40 11.24 13.63
N LEU A 186 -10.33 10.81 14.49
CA LEU A 186 -10.94 11.66 15.51
C LEU A 186 -9.88 12.19 16.49
N SER A 187 -9.00 11.32 17.00
CA SER A 187 -7.90 11.75 17.89
C SER A 187 -6.94 12.74 17.23
N SER A 188 -6.72 12.62 15.92
CA SER A 188 -5.84 13.53 15.17
C SER A 188 -6.50 14.90 14.95
N ILE A 189 -7.82 14.94 14.71
CA ILE A 189 -8.59 16.19 14.58
C ILE A 189 -8.65 16.93 15.92
N GLU A 190 -8.88 16.21 17.01
CA GLU A 190 -8.92 16.76 18.37
C GLU A 190 -7.53 17.11 18.94
N GLY A 191 -6.45 16.91 18.17
CA GLY A 191 -5.09 17.25 18.59
C GLY A 191 -4.54 16.38 19.73
N LEU A 192 -5.12 15.21 19.97
CA LEU A 192 -4.68 14.27 21.01
C LEU A 192 -3.40 13.52 20.63
N VAL A 193 -3.09 13.45 19.32
CA VAL A 193 -1.84 12.88 18.82
C VAL A 193 -0.77 13.97 18.73
N PRO A 194 0.45 13.75 19.26
CA PRO A 194 1.53 14.71 19.12
C PRO A 194 1.76 15.09 17.65
N PRO A 195 2.12 16.34 17.36
CA PRO A 195 2.18 16.82 15.98
C PRO A 195 3.25 16.08 15.17
N PHE A 196 2.91 15.76 13.92
CA PHE A 196 3.82 15.15 12.95
C PHE A 196 4.52 16.22 12.10
N PHE A 197 3.92 17.40 12.00
CA PHE A 197 4.43 18.51 11.24
C PHE A 197 4.05 19.83 11.92
N VAL A 198 5.02 20.75 12.00
CA VAL A 198 4.81 22.09 12.53
C VAL A 198 5.13 23.10 11.42
N LEU A 199 4.17 23.97 11.12
CA LEU A 199 4.33 24.99 10.08
C LEU A 199 5.49 25.92 10.42
N GLY A 200 6.37 26.20 9.46
CA GLY A 200 7.56 27.03 9.65
C GLY A 200 8.76 26.33 10.31
N VAL A 201 8.55 25.18 10.97
CA VAL A 201 9.63 24.38 11.59
C VAL A 201 9.96 23.15 10.75
N GLY A 202 8.95 22.42 10.26
CA GLY A 202 9.13 21.22 9.44
C GLY A 202 8.63 19.93 10.11
N GLN A 203 9.29 18.82 9.78
CA GLN A 203 8.93 17.48 10.28
C GLN A 203 9.32 17.31 11.76
N THR A 204 8.50 16.60 12.54
CA THR A 204 8.84 16.26 13.93
C THR A 204 9.59 14.92 14.03
N PRO A 205 10.37 14.68 15.10
CA PRO A 205 11.07 13.40 15.30
C PRO A 205 10.12 12.19 15.31
N LEU A 206 8.92 12.36 15.87
CA LEU A 206 7.90 11.32 15.89
C LEU A 206 7.48 10.92 14.46
N ARG A 207 7.22 11.91 13.60
CA ARG A 207 6.90 11.66 12.20
C ARG A 207 8.04 10.92 11.49
N VAL A 208 9.27 11.35 11.71
CA VAL A 208 10.46 10.73 11.09
C VAL A 208 10.57 9.26 11.51
N ALA A 209 10.37 8.95 12.79
CA ALA A 209 10.35 7.58 13.29
C ALA A 209 9.22 6.74 12.67
N VAL A 210 8.00 7.28 12.60
CA VAL A 210 6.83 6.59 12.03
C VAL A 210 7.00 6.32 10.54
N VAL A 211 7.37 7.34 9.76
CA VAL A 211 7.56 7.22 8.31
C VAL A 211 8.75 6.32 7.98
N GLY A 212 9.88 6.50 8.69
CA GLY A 212 11.07 5.66 8.51
C GLY A 212 10.80 4.19 8.82
N SER A 213 10.09 3.90 9.92
CA SER A 213 9.67 2.53 10.26
C SER A 213 8.73 1.95 9.21
N SER A 214 7.78 2.74 8.73
CA SER A 214 6.85 2.32 7.67
C SER A 214 7.59 1.99 6.38
N ALA A 215 8.53 2.85 5.95
CA ALA A 215 9.34 2.64 4.76
C ALA A 215 10.17 1.35 4.87
N ALA A 216 10.82 1.13 6.03
CA ALA A 216 11.59 -0.08 6.30
C ALA A 216 10.72 -1.35 6.28
N LEU A 217 9.56 -1.32 6.94
CA LEU A 217 8.64 -2.45 6.97
C LEU A 217 8.07 -2.76 5.56
N PHE A 218 7.70 -1.74 4.78
CA PHE A 218 7.31 -1.96 3.38
C PHE A 218 8.44 -2.55 2.54
N ALA A 219 9.69 -2.11 2.74
CA ALA A 219 10.85 -2.70 2.07
C ALA A 219 11.04 -4.18 2.46
N VAL A 220 10.95 -4.51 3.76
CA VAL A 220 11.02 -5.89 4.24
C VAL A 220 9.90 -6.73 3.64
N SER A 221 8.66 -6.24 3.62
CA SER A 221 7.54 -6.94 2.99
C SER A 221 7.77 -7.15 1.50
N SER A 222 8.26 -6.13 0.78
CA SER A 222 8.68 -6.24 -0.63
C SER A 222 9.71 -7.35 -0.82
N LEU A 223 10.72 -7.46 0.04
CA LEU A 223 11.73 -8.53 -0.06
C LEU A 223 11.14 -9.92 0.23
N LEU A 224 10.23 -10.04 1.21
CA LEU A 224 9.56 -11.30 1.53
C LEU A 224 8.70 -11.79 0.35
N PHE A 225 7.85 -10.93 -0.21
CA PHE A 225 7.04 -11.25 -1.39
C PHE A 225 7.89 -11.40 -2.66
N GLY A 226 9.00 -10.69 -2.78
CA GLY A 226 9.97 -10.85 -3.86
C GLY A 226 10.62 -12.24 -3.85
N ARG A 227 11.07 -12.72 -2.69
CA ARG A 227 11.58 -14.09 -2.54
C ARG A 227 10.55 -15.11 -3.00
N LEU A 228 9.31 -14.99 -2.53
CA LEU A 228 8.21 -15.86 -2.93
C LEU A 228 7.93 -15.75 -4.44
N CYS A 229 7.97 -14.55 -5.01
CA CYS A 229 7.81 -14.35 -6.45
C CYS A 229 8.81 -15.18 -7.25
N PHE A 230 10.10 -15.13 -6.90
CA PHE A 230 11.14 -15.86 -7.62
C PHE A 230 11.10 -17.37 -7.35
N SER A 231 10.68 -17.79 -6.15
CA SER A 231 10.49 -19.21 -5.82
C SER A 231 9.31 -19.84 -6.58
N TYR A 232 8.18 -19.14 -6.64
CA TYR A 232 6.94 -19.64 -7.27
C TYR A 232 6.75 -19.18 -8.72
N ARG A 233 7.66 -18.34 -9.25
CA ARG A 233 7.58 -17.72 -10.60
C ARG A 233 6.19 -17.13 -10.89
N SER A 234 5.65 -16.39 -9.91
CA SER A 234 4.29 -15.85 -9.97
C SER A 234 4.29 -14.41 -10.49
N ARG A 235 3.52 -14.15 -11.56
CA ARG A 235 3.33 -12.79 -12.09
C ARG A 235 2.57 -11.88 -11.12
N ILE A 236 1.62 -12.42 -10.36
CA ILE A 236 0.89 -11.66 -9.33
C ILE A 236 1.86 -11.16 -8.27
N LEU A 237 2.68 -12.07 -7.72
CA LEU A 237 3.67 -11.72 -6.70
C LEU A 237 4.72 -10.75 -7.23
N TYR A 238 5.07 -10.86 -8.52
CA TYR A 238 6.01 -9.94 -9.18
C TYR A 238 5.55 -8.47 -9.08
N TRP A 239 4.35 -8.19 -9.56
CA TRP A 239 3.80 -6.83 -9.52
C TRP A 239 3.51 -6.38 -8.09
N TYR A 240 3.09 -7.31 -7.22
CA TYR A 240 2.81 -7.01 -5.83
C TYR A 240 4.06 -6.59 -5.04
N PHE A 241 5.18 -7.30 -5.17
CA PHE A 241 6.40 -6.92 -4.47
C PHE A 241 6.97 -5.60 -5.02
N LEU A 242 6.90 -5.37 -6.34
CA LEU A 242 7.28 -4.09 -6.92
C LEU A 242 6.41 -2.94 -6.38
N ALA A 243 5.11 -3.15 -6.22
CA ALA A 243 4.20 -2.16 -5.64
C ALA A 243 4.60 -1.77 -4.20
N LEU A 244 4.95 -2.76 -3.37
CA LEU A 244 5.46 -2.55 -2.02
C LEU A 244 6.80 -1.81 -2.01
N GLY A 245 7.71 -2.19 -2.90
CA GLY A 245 9.00 -1.53 -3.08
C GLY A 245 8.84 -0.06 -3.48
N MET A 246 7.98 0.24 -4.45
CA MET A 246 7.66 1.59 -4.87
C MET A 246 6.99 2.41 -3.74
N THR A 247 6.12 1.79 -2.95
CA THR A 247 5.52 2.43 -1.76
C THR A 247 6.59 2.76 -0.72
N SER A 248 7.53 1.85 -0.45
CA SER A 248 8.67 2.07 0.44
C SER A 248 9.55 3.23 -0.03
N VAL A 249 9.94 3.25 -1.31
CA VAL A 249 10.71 4.36 -1.91
C VAL A 249 9.97 5.68 -1.78
N GLY A 250 8.66 5.66 -1.98
CA GLY A 250 7.83 6.85 -1.83
C GLY A 250 7.73 7.38 -0.40
N LEU A 251 7.70 6.49 0.60
CA LEU A 251 7.77 6.87 2.02
C LEU A 251 9.18 7.36 2.40
N LEU A 252 10.23 6.78 1.79
CA LEU A 252 11.61 7.22 1.97
C LEU A 252 11.82 8.65 1.44
N ALA A 253 11.21 9.01 0.31
CA ALA A 253 11.16 10.39 -0.14
C ALA A 253 10.48 11.32 0.89
N ILE A 254 9.40 10.88 1.55
CA ILE A 254 8.77 11.69 2.61
C ILE A 254 9.71 11.86 3.80
N PHE A 255 10.54 10.86 4.11
CA PHE A 255 11.55 10.93 5.16
C PHE A 255 12.62 12.00 4.86
N PHE A 256 13.13 12.05 3.62
CA PHE A 256 14.14 13.03 3.19
C PHE A 256 13.56 14.39 2.72
N GLY A 257 12.24 14.49 2.57
CA GLY A 257 11.57 15.71 2.13
C GLY A 257 11.81 16.89 3.07
N ARG A 258 12.09 18.06 2.51
CA ARG A 258 12.35 19.31 3.23
C ARG A 258 11.05 20.05 3.55
N ALA A 259 10.09 20.01 2.63
CA ALA A 259 8.78 20.62 2.77
C ALA A 259 7.71 19.87 1.95
N PRO A 260 6.42 19.96 2.32
CA PRO A 260 5.34 19.52 1.44
C PRO A 260 5.44 20.19 0.06
N GLY A 261 5.28 19.39 -1.00
CA GLY A 261 5.29 19.87 -2.37
C GLY A 261 6.66 20.19 -2.96
N ASP A 262 7.75 19.88 -2.24
CA ASP A 262 9.11 19.97 -2.82
C ASP A 262 9.38 18.86 -3.85
N PRO A 263 10.49 18.93 -4.62
CA PRO A 263 10.78 17.93 -5.64
C PRO A 263 10.96 16.51 -5.11
N ILE A 264 11.50 16.33 -3.89
CA ILE A 264 11.61 15.01 -3.27
C ILE A 264 10.22 14.46 -2.93
N SER A 265 9.36 15.30 -2.35
CA SER A 265 7.99 14.95 -2.00
C SER A 265 7.21 14.51 -3.23
N TRP A 266 7.30 15.25 -4.35
CA TRP A 266 6.68 14.85 -5.61
C TRP A 266 7.25 13.56 -6.19
N THR A 267 8.57 13.40 -6.16
CA THR A 267 9.23 12.17 -6.58
C THR A 267 8.70 10.98 -5.78
N GLY A 268 8.54 11.15 -4.46
CA GLY A 268 7.96 10.14 -3.59
C GLY A 268 6.49 9.83 -3.86
N ARG A 269 5.68 10.85 -4.13
CA ARG A 269 4.25 10.70 -4.47
C ARG A 269 4.10 9.93 -5.78
N VAL A 270 4.85 10.30 -6.82
CA VAL A 270 4.82 9.60 -8.11
C VAL A 270 5.28 8.15 -7.94
N ALA A 271 6.29 7.88 -7.11
CA ALA A 271 6.69 6.53 -6.76
C ALA A 271 5.53 5.74 -6.15
N GLN A 272 4.80 6.31 -5.18
CA GLN A 272 3.62 5.66 -4.58
C GLN A 272 2.52 5.44 -5.61
N PHE A 273 2.23 6.41 -6.47
CA PHE A 273 1.20 6.29 -7.51
C PHE A 273 1.52 5.16 -8.49
N LEU A 274 2.78 5.04 -8.90
CA LEU A 274 3.24 3.92 -9.72
C LEU A 274 3.12 2.58 -8.97
N GLY A 275 3.39 2.56 -7.66
CA GLY A 275 3.10 1.40 -6.81
C GLY A 275 1.62 1.01 -6.82
N GLY A 276 0.72 1.99 -6.79
CA GLY A 276 -0.71 1.82 -6.99
C GLY A 276 -1.07 1.16 -8.32
N VAL A 277 -0.47 1.64 -9.41
CA VAL A 277 -0.60 1.02 -10.75
C VAL A 277 -0.11 -0.43 -10.73
N TYR A 278 1.01 -0.72 -10.07
CA TYR A 278 1.51 -2.09 -9.93
C TYR A 278 0.56 -2.99 -9.14
N PHE A 279 -0.09 -2.48 -8.08
CA PHE A 279 -1.15 -3.22 -7.39
C PHE A 279 -2.33 -3.54 -8.32
N LEU A 280 -2.75 -2.60 -9.17
CA LEU A 280 -3.80 -2.86 -10.16
C LEU A 280 -3.40 -3.95 -11.16
N ILE A 281 -2.15 -3.95 -11.63
CA ILE A 281 -1.65 -4.99 -12.54
C ILE A 281 -1.62 -6.35 -11.82
N ALA A 282 -1.21 -6.39 -10.55
CA ALA A 282 -1.24 -7.61 -9.74
C ALA A 282 -2.68 -8.15 -9.58
N VAL A 283 -3.63 -7.26 -9.25
CA VAL A 283 -5.06 -7.57 -9.16
C VAL A 283 -5.62 -8.08 -10.48
N ARG A 284 -5.32 -7.41 -11.59
CA ARG A 284 -5.74 -7.84 -12.93
C ARG A 284 -5.23 -9.23 -13.26
N SER A 285 -3.96 -9.50 -12.95
CA SER A 285 -3.34 -10.82 -13.15
C SER A 285 -3.99 -11.89 -12.29
N ALA A 286 -4.43 -11.55 -11.08
CA ALA A 286 -5.18 -12.45 -10.22
C ALA A 286 -6.59 -12.75 -10.77
N VAL A 287 -7.32 -11.75 -11.26
CA VAL A 287 -8.71 -11.92 -11.73
C VAL A 287 -8.80 -12.64 -13.08
N LEU A 288 -7.93 -12.30 -14.04
CA LEU A 288 -8.04 -12.81 -15.41
C LEU A 288 -7.41 -14.19 -15.61
N GLY A 289 -6.64 -14.69 -14.65
CA GLY A 289 -5.76 -15.85 -14.85
C GLY A 289 -4.64 -15.52 -15.86
N ASP A 290 -3.51 -16.22 -15.78
CA ASP A 290 -2.45 -16.11 -16.79
C ASP A 290 -2.94 -16.76 -18.10
N ARG A 291 -3.66 -16.00 -18.93
CA ARG A 291 -3.81 -16.25 -20.37
C ARG A 291 -2.65 -15.64 -21.14
#